data_AF-A0A7C4J8H4-F1
#
_entry.id   AF-A0A7C4J8H4-F1
#
_cell.length_a   1.000
_cell.length_b   1.000
_cell.length_c   1.000
_cell.angle_alpha   90.00
_cell.angle_beta   90.00
_cell.angle_gamma   90.00
#
_symmetry.space_group_name_H-M   'P 1'
#
loop_
_entity.id
_entity.type
_entity.pdbx_description
1 polymer ?
#
loop_
_entity_poly.entity_id
_entity_poly.type
_entity_poly.pdbx_seq_one_letter_code
_entity_poly.pdbx_strand_id
1 'polypeptide(L)'
;ANGIVTNEQTIRDRPALVRGFVRALRRGLLDALADPDLAFETSKKFVEGLGNNPQNDEIQRQVLLKSIALWQSPAPGHTEPAAWEATQDVLLSMGLINAKIDPAQLYTNQFVDDLQ
;
A
#
# COMPACT_ATOMS: atom_id res chain seq x y z
N ALA A 1 9.75 -3.04 1.85
CA ALA A 1 8.77 -2.00 1.46
C ALA A 1 7.43 -2.67 1.16
N ASN A 2 6.31 -2.07 1.57
CA ASN A 2 4.97 -2.52 1.17
C ASN A 2 4.50 -1.61 0.04
N GLY A 3 4.09 -2.18 -1.09
CA GLY A 3 3.69 -1.41 -2.27
C GLY A 3 2.77 -2.19 -3.18
N ILE A 4 2.19 -1.50 -4.16
CA ILE A 4 1.40 -2.13 -5.22
C ILE A 4 2.34 -2.51 -6.36
N VAL A 5 2.20 -3.73 -6.84
CA VAL A 5 3.02 -4.27 -7.94
C VAL A 5 2.13 -4.50 -9.15
N THR A 6 2.62 -4.07 -10.31
CA THR A 6 2.07 -4.40 -11.63
C THR A 6 3.23 -4.73 -12.58
N ASN A 7 2.96 -5.39 -13.69
CA ASN A 7 3.98 -5.65 -14.71
C ASN A 7 4.33 -4.38 -15.50
N GLU A 8 5.56 -4.34 -16.04
CA GLU A 8 6.05 -3.22 -16.83
C GLU A 8 5.24 -2.98 -18.12
N GLN A 9 4.70 -4.05 -18.71
CA GLN A 9 3.87 -3.95 -19.91
C GLN A 9 2.64 -3.08 -19.64
N THR A 10 1.98 -3.24 -18.49
CA THR A 10 0.81 -2.45 -18.11
C THR A 10 1.18 -1.00 -17.86
N ILE A 11 2.36 -0.75 -17.28
CA ILE A 11 2.89 0.61 -17.08
C ILE A 11 3.11 1.30 -18.44
N ARG A 12 3.74 0.61 -19.39
CA ARG A 12 4.04 1.16 -20.73
C ARG A 12 2.80 1.30 -21.60
N ASP A 13 1.99 0.26 -21.71
CA ASP A 13 0.91 0.17 -22.69
C ASP A 13 -0.39 0.80 -22.17
N ARG A 14 -0.57 0.87 -20.84
CA ARG A 14 -1.79 1.37 -20.19
C ARG A 14 -1.50 2.33 -19.01
N PRO A 15 -0.69 3.38 -19.20
CA PRO A 15 -0.32 4.30 -18.11
C PRO A 15 -1.53 5.01 -17.48
N ALA A 16 -2.58 5.29 -18.26
CA ALA A 16 -3.82 5.89 -17.76
C ALA A 16 -4.57 4.96 -16.78
N LEU A 17 -4.52 3.64 -16.99
CA LEU A 17 -5.10 2.66 -16.07
C LEU A 17 -4.34 2.67 -14.74
N VAL A 18 -3.01 2.63 -14.78
CA VAL A 18 -2.16 2.67 -13.59
C VAL A 18 -2.40 3.95 -12.79
N ARG A 19 -2.37 5.10 -13.46
CA ARG A 19 -2.68 6.40 -12.85
C ARG A 19 -4.07 6.44 -12.21
N GLY A 20 -5.09 5.94 -12.92
CA GLY A 20 -6.46 5.87 -12.41
C GLY A 20 -6.57 5.00 -11.16
N PHE A 21 -5.89 3.87 -11.15
CA PHE A 21 -5.83 2.95 -10.01
C PHE A 21 -5.12 3.58 -8.81
N VAL A 22 -3.91 4.13 -8.99
CA VAL A 22 -3.15 4.78 -7.92
C VAL A 22 -3.94 5.94 -7.31
N ARG A 23 -4.61 6.75 -8.14
CA ARG A 23 -5.50 7.83 -7.67
C ARG A 23 -6.66 7.32 -6.83
N ALA A 24 -7.35 6.27 -7.30
CA ALA A 24 -8.49 5.69 -6.57
C ALA A 24 -8.04 5.09 -5.23
N LEU A 25 -6.92 4.36 -5.23
CA LEU A 25 -6.36 3.77 -4.02
C LEU A 25 -5.92 4.84 -3.01
N ARG A 26 -5.23 5.89 -3.46
CA ARG A 26 -4.83 7.01 -2.58
C ARG A 26 -6.04 7.68 -1.94
N ARG A 27 -7.13 7.87 -2.69
CA ARG A 27 -8.40 8.40 -2.13
C ARG A 27 -8.98 7.48 -1.08
N GLY A 28 -9.14 6.18 -1.39
CA GLY A 28 -9.66 5.22 -0.41
C GLY A 28 -8.82 5.12 0.86
N LEU A 29 -7.49 5.20 0.72
CA LEU A 29 -6.57 5.26 1.86
C LEU A 29 -6.81 6.52 2.71
N LEU A 30 -6.87 7.70 2.09
CA LEU A 30 -7.10 8.96 2.79
C LEU A 30 -8.47 8.99 3.46
N ASP A 31 -9.51 8.45 2.80
CA ASP A 31 -10.86 8.33 3.37
C ASP A 31 -10.84 7.42 4.61
N ALA A 32 -10.13 6.29 4.56
CA ALA A 32 -9.99 5.38 5.71
C ALA A 32 -9.16 5.98 6.86
N LEU A 33 -8.14 6.79 6.56
CA LEU A 33 -7.37 7.52 7.57
C LEU A 33 -8.23 8.61 8.24
N ALA A 34 -9.13 9.25 7.50
CA ALA A 34 -10.00 10.31 7.99
C ALA A 34 -11.20 9.79 8.78
N ASP A 35 -11.79 8.67 8.36
CA ASP A 35 -12.94 8.05 9.02
C ASP A 35 -12.78 6.51 9.08
N PRO A 36 -12.07 6.00 10.11
CA PRO A 36 -11.89 4.58 10.32
C PRO A 36 -13.21 3.81 10.50
N ASP A 37 -14.22 4.46 11.09
CA ASP A 37 -15.51 3.84 11.38
C ASP A 37 -16.30 3.61 10.11
N LEU A 38 -16.37 4.62 9.24
CA LEU A 38 -16.98 4.49 7.91
C LEU A 38 -16.25 3.48 7.05
N ALA A 39 -14.91 3.43 7.12
CA ALA A 39 -14.12 2.43 6.41
C ALA A 39 -14.45 1.01 6.87
N PHE A 40 -14.59 0.79 8.19
CA PHE A 40 -15.00 -0.50 8.75
C PHE A 40 -16.41 -0.90 8.30
N GLU A 41 -17.38 0.00 8.42
CA GLU A 41 -18.76 -0.28 8.00
C GLU A 41 -18.87 -0.53 6.49
N THR A 42 -18.09 0.18 5.68
CA THR A 42 -18.03 -0.06 4.23
C THR A 42 -17.43 -1.43 3.92
N SER A 43 -16.42 -1.85 4.68
CA SER A 43 -15.73 -3.14 4.49
C SER A 43 -16.64 -4.35 4.73
N LYS A 44 -17.66 -4.24 5.59
CA LYS A 44 -18.64 -5.33 5.84
C LYS A 44 -19.35 -5.83 4.58
N LYS A 45 -19.44 -4.99 3.54
CA LYS A 45 -20.05 -5.38 2.25
C LYS A 45 -19.16 -6.29 1.41
N PHE A 46 -17.86 -6.31 1.67
CA PHE A 46 -16.85 -6.93 0.81
C PHE A 46 -15.99 -7.98 1.53
N VAL A 47 -15.85 -7.89 2.85
CA VAL A 47 -15.06 -8.82 3.66
C VAL A 47 -15.97 -9.89 4.24
N GLU A 48 -15.85 -11.11 3.73
CA GLU A 48 -16.60 -12.26 4.24
C GLU A 48 -16.32 -12.48 5.74
N GLY A 49 -17.39 -12.68 6.52
CA GLY A 49 -17.31 -12.90 7.96
C GLY A 49 -17.28 -11.64 8.82
N LEU A 50 -17.04 -10.45 8.24
CA LEU A 50 -17.10 -9.16 8.94
C LEU A 50 -18.56 -8.70 9.06
N GLY A 51 -19.00 -8.23 10.24
CA GLY A 51 -20.40 -7.85 10.47
C GLY A 51 -21.28 -8.95 11.07
N ASN A 52 -20.81 -10.21 11.08
CA ASN A 52 -21.63 -11.37 11.46
C ASN A 52 -21.66 -11.63 12.98
N ASN A 53 -20.71 -11.09 13.74
CA ASN A 53 -20.62 -11.27 15.18
C ASN A 53 -20.09 -9.98 15.85
N PRO A 54 -20.88 -9.33 16.74
CA PRO A 54 -20.47 -8.08 17.40
C PRO A 54 -19.15 -8.14 18.18
N GLN A 55 -18.83 -9.27 18.81
CA GLN A 55 -17.58 -9.42 19.58
C GLN A 55 -16.36 -9.52 18.65
N ASN A 56 -16.51 -10.22 17.53
CA ASN A 56 -15.45 -10.28 16.51
C ASN A 56 -15.28 -8.93 15.83
N ASP A 57 -16.38 -8.22 15.54
CA ASP A 57 -16.34 -6.90 14.92
C ASP A 57 -15.56 -5.89 15.76
N GLU A 58 -15.73 -5.90 17.08
CA GLU A 58 -14.95 -5.03 17.97
C GLU A 58 -13.46 -5.34 17.88
N ILE A 59 -13.07 -6.61 17.86
CA ILE A 59 -11.67 -7.02 17.69
C ILE A 59 -11.12 -6.53 16.34
N GLN A 60 -11.89 -6.71 15.25
CA GLN A 60 -11.49 -6.27 13.92
C GLN A 60 -11.38 -4.74 13.81
N ARG A 61 -12.25 -3.99 14.49
CA ARG A 61 -12.12 -2.53 14.62
C ARG A 61 -10.81 -2.15 15.28
N GLN A 62 -10.44 -2.82 16.38
CA GLN A 62 -9.15 -2.56 17.03
C GLN A 62 -7.96 -2.91 16.12
N VAL A 63 -8.03 -3.99 15.34
CA VAL A 63 -7.00 -4.34 14.34
C VAL A 63 -6.88 -3.26 13.25
N LEU A 64 -8.01 -2.75 12.74
CA LEU A 64 -8.01 -1.64 11.77
C LEU A 64 -7.35 -0.39 12.36
N LEU A 65 -7.71 0.00 13.57
CA LEU A 65 -7.13 1.18 14.23
C LEU A 65 -5.61 1.04 14.43
N LYS A 66 -5.12 -0.15 14.79
CA LYS A 66 -3.68 -0.42 14.88
C LYS A 66 -2.99 -0.39 13.51
N SER A 67 -3.67 -0.85 12.47
CA SER A 67 -3.15 -0.85 11.10
C SER A 67 -3.09 0.57 10.52
N ILE A 68 -4.08 1.42 10.79
CA ILE A 68 -4.12 2.83 10.38
C ILE A 68 -2.91 3.60 10.89
N ALA A 69 -2.46 3.34 12.11
CA ALA A 69 -1.24 3.96 12.65
C ALA A 69 0.02 3.65 11.81
N LEU A 70 0.05 2.53 11.10
CA LEU A 70 1.17 2.14 10.22
C LEU A 70 1.06 2.76 8.82
N TRP A 71 -0.11 3.28 8.45
CA TRP A 71 -0.36 3.85 7.13
C TRP A 71 -0.18 5.36 7.08
N GLN A 72 -0.10 6.02 8.23
CA GLN A 72 0.13 7.45 8.32
C GLN A 72 1.51 7.81 7.77
N SER A 73 1.53 8.71 6.78
CA SER A 73 2.74 9.20 6.14
C SER A 73 2.53 10.64 5.66
N PRO A 74 3.54 11.51 5.72
CA PRO A 74 3.47 12.84 5.11
C PRO A 74 3.35 12.77 3.58
N ALA A 75 3.78 11.66 2.95
CA ALA A 75 3.67 11.42 1.52
C ALA A 75 3.06 10.02 1.24
N PRO A 76 1.73 9.85 1.38
CA PRO A 76 1.09 8.55 1.20
C PRO A 76 1.31 7.95 -0.19
N GLY A 77 1.85 6.73 -0.22
CA GLY A 77 2.15 6.00 -1.45
C GLY A 77 3.54 6.26 -2.04
N HIS A 78 4.26 7.28 -1.57
CA HIS A 78 5.63 7.55 -2.03
C HIS A 78 6.58 6.49 -1.48
N THR A 79 7.42 5.92 -2.35
CA THR A 79 8.45 4.96 -1.97
C THR A 79 9.79 5.67 -1.81
N GLU A 80 10.46 5.42 -0.68
CA GLU A 80 11.81 5.91 -0.42
C GLU A 80 12.87 4.89 -0.88
N PRO A 81 13.95 5.30 -1.58
CA PRO A 81 15.02 4.40 -2.01
C PRO A 81 15.61 3.59 -0.86
N ALA A 82 15.76 4.20 0.31
CA ALA A 82 16.32 3.58 1.51
C ALA A 82 15.56 2.32 1.95
N ALA A 83 14.25 2.24 1.70
CA ALA A 83 13.46 1.06 2.03
C ALA A 83 13.84 -0.16 1.16
N TRP A 84 14.21 0.10 -0.10
CA TRP A 84 14.71 -0.93 -1.01
C TRP A 84 16.15 -1.31 -0.71
N GLU A 85 17.00 -0.34 -0.35
CA GLU A 85 18.36 -0.63 0.10
C GLU A 85 18.37 -1.57 1.31
N ALA A 86 17.57 -1.25 2.34
CA ALA A 86 17.44 -2.09 3.53
C ALA A 86 16.91 -3.50 3.20
N THR A 87 15.95 -3.60 2.27
CA THR A 87 15.43 -4.90 1.81
C THR A 87 16.54 -5.71 1.14
N GLN A 88 17.32 -5.09 0.26
CA GLN A 88 18.44 -5.75 -0.41
C GLN A 88 19.54 -6.17 0.57
N ASP A 89 19.85 -5.37 1.59
CA ASP A 89 20.81 -5.72 2.63
C ASP A 89 20.42 -6.99 3.40
N VAL A 90 19.15 -7.10 3.79
CA VAL A 90 18.62 -8.29 4.44
C VAL A 90 18.76 -9.50 3.51
N LEU A 91 18.31 -9.40 2.26
CA LEU A 91 18.39 -10.51 1.30
C LEU A 91 19.83 -10.94 0.99
N LEU A 92 20.76 -9.97 0.90
CA LEU A 92 22.18 -10.22 0.67
C LEU A 92 22.80 -10.93 1.89
N SER A 93 22.49 -10.47 3.11
CA SER A 93 22.97 -11.09 4.35
C SER A 93 22.49 -12.53 4.53
N MET A 94 21.31 -12.85 3.98
CA MET A 94 20.73 -14.20 3.99
C MET A 94 21.22 -15.08 2.84
N GLY A 95 22.02 -14.54 1.91
CA GLY A 95 22.48 -15.26 0.71
C GLY A 95 21.37 -15.56 -0.30
N LEU A 96 20.26 -14.80 -0.27
CA LEU A 96 19.12 -14.97 -1.19
C LEU A 96 19.32 -14.22 -2.53
N ILE A 97 20.21 -13.22 -2.53
CA ILE A 97 20.68 -12.52 -3.73
C ILE A 97 22.20 -12.43 -3.69
N ASN A 98 22.83 -12.30 -4.86
CA ASN A 98 24.30 -12.24 -4.98
C ASN A 98 24.86 -10.82 -5.09
N ALA A 99 24.02 -9.86 -5.47
CA ALA A 99 24.39 -8.46 -5.64
C ALA A 99 23.16 -7.57 -5.47
N LYS A 100 23.40 -6.33 -5.08
CA LYS A 100 22.37 -5.28 -5.11
C LYS A 100 22.19 -4.77 -6.54
N ILE A 101 21.00 -4.32 -6.85
CA ILE A 101 20.68 -3.51 -8.01
C ILE A 101 20.25 -2.11 -7.59
N ASP A 102 20.32 -1.18 -8.53
CA ASP A 102 19.92 0.21 -8.32
C ASP A 102 18.45 0.28 -7.87
N PRO A 103 18.14 0.84 -6.69
CA PRO A 103 16.77 1.02 -6.22
C PRO A 103 15.87 1.74 -7.23
N ALA A 104 16.40 2.64 -8.07
CA ALA A 104 15.63 3.34 -9.08
C ALA A 104 15.04 2.40 -10.17
N GLN A 105 15.54 1.17 -10.27
CA GLN A 105 15.00 0.13 -11.16
C GLN A 105 13.93 -0.73 -10.49
N LEU A 106 13.78 -0.64 -9.17
CA LEU A 106 12.90 -1.50 -8.37
C LEU A 106 11.50 -0.92 -8.16
N TYR A 107 11.32 0.38 -8.37
CA TYR A 107 10.04 1.07 -8.19
C TYR A 107 9.95 2.33 -9.06
N THR A 108 8.76 2.92 -9.12
CA THR A 108 8.54 4.26 -9.67
C THR A 108 7.53 5.02 -8.82
N ASN A 109 7.84 6.28 -8.50
CA ASN A 109 6.90 7.20 -7.83
C ASN A 109 6.11 8.06 -8.83
N GLN A 110 6.38 7.95 -10.14
CA GLN A 110 5.77 8.78 -11.18
C GLN A 110 4.23 8.88 -11.02
N PHE A 111 3.54 7.76 -10.81
CA PHE A 111 2.08 7.73 -10.71
C PHE A 111 1.53 8.29 -9.38
N VAL A 112 2.38 8.44 -8.38
CA VAL A 112 2.06 9.09 -7.10
C VAL A 112 2.32 10.59 -7.21
N ASP A 113 3.45 10.97 -7.79
CA ASP A 113 3.88 12.36 -7.97
C ASP A 113 2.96 13.12 -8.91
N ASP A 114 2.48 12.46 -9.97
CA ASP A 114 1.52 13.05 -10.91
C ASP A 114 0.12 13.34 -10.29
N LEU A 115 -0.11 12.97 -9.03
CA LEU A 115 -1.34 13.27 -8.28
C LEU A 115 -1.19 14.48 -7.35
N GLN A 116 -0.03 15.15 -7.35
CA GLN A 116 0.20 16.38 -6.61
C GLN A 116 -0.36 17.60 -7.36
#